data_AF-A0A3C1NME0-F1
#
_entry.id   AF-A0A3C1NME0-F1
#
_cell.length_a   1.000
_cell.length_b   1.000
_cell.length_c   1.000
_cell.angle_alpha   90.00
_cell.angle_beta   90.00
_cell.angle_gamma   90.00
#
_symmetry.space_group_name_H-M   'P 1'
#
loop_
_entity.id
_entity.type
_entity.pdbx_description
1 polymer ?
#
loop_
_entity_poly.entity_id
_entity_poly.type
_entity_poly.pdbx_seq_one_letter_code
_entity_poly.pdbx_strand_id
1 'polypeptide(L)' 'LFDATQTRVMTIGDQQMVKTVSWYDNEMSYVSQLVRTVHHFAGLISK' A
#
# COMPACT_ATOMS: atom_id res chain seq x y z
N LEU A 1 5.58 1.07 0.80
CA LEU A 1 6.62 0.63 1.75
C LEU A 1 6.08 0.74 3.16
N PHE A 2 5.85 -0.38 3.83
CA PHE A 2 5.38 -0.37 5.22
C PHE A 2 6.50 0.05 6.18
N ASP A 3 6.17 0.85 7.20
CA ASP A 3 7.11 1.26 8.25
C ASP A 3 6.67 0.70 9.61
N ALA A 4 7.30 -0.40 9.99
CA ALA A 4 6.99 -1.10 11.23
C ALA A 4 7.30 -0.26 12.49
N THR A 5 8.27 0.66 12.40
CA THR A 5 8.74 1.46 13.54
C THR A 5 7.68 2.45 14.05
N GLN A 6 6.69 2.79 13.21
CA GLN A 6 5.61 3.72 13.52
C GLN A 6 4.30 3.03 13.92
N THR A 7 4.30 1.70 14.08
CA THR A 7 3.11 0.95 14.51
C THR A 7 2.73 1.33 15.94
N ARG A 8 1.47 1.69 16.18
CA ARG A 8 0.96 2.01 17.53
C ARG A 8 -0.37 1.31 17.79
N VAL A 9 -0.52 0.77 18.99
CA VAL A 9 -1.77 0.17 19.49
C VAL A 9 -2.21 0.95 20.72
N MET A 10 -3.44 1.45 20.72
CA MET A 10 -4.04 2.17 21.84
C MET A 10 -5.25 1.38 22.34
N THR A 11 -5.24 0.99 23.62
CA THR A 11 -6.32 0.20 24.24
C THR A 11 -7.19 1.11 25.11
N ILE A 12 -8.51 1.04 24.93
CA ILE A 12 -9.52 1.70 25.78
C ILE A 12 -10.56 0.65 26.18
N GLY A 13 -10.51 0.22 27.45
CA GLY A 13 -11.31 -0.92 27.92
C GLY A 13 -10.97 -2.19 27.13
N ASP A 14 -11.99 -2.83 26.58
CA ASP A 14 -11.86 -4.07 25.79
C ASP A 14 -11.59 -3.83 24.29
N GLN A 15 -11.44 -2.57 23.87
CA GLN A 15 -11.24 -2.21 22.45
C GLN A 15 -9.82 -1.70 22.20
N GLN A 16 -9.32 -1.97 20.98
CA GLN A 16 -8.03 -1.47 20.52
C GLN A 16 -8.17 -0.66 19.24
N MET A 17 -7.55 0.52 19.22
CA MET A 17 -7.31 1.30 18.01
C MET A 17 -5.86 1.10 17.56
N VAL A 18 -5.67 0.58 16.36
CA VAL A 18 -4.35 0.30 15.79
C VAL A 18 -4.06 1.31 14.69
N LYS A 19 -2.90 1.97 14.76
CA LYS A 19 -2.38 2.87 13.73
C LYS A 19 -1.17 2.25 13.07
N THR A 20 -1.25 2.07 11.76
CA THR A 20 -0.15 1.63 10.89
C THR A 20 0.23 2.76 9.92
N VAL A 21 1.50 2.83 9.53
CA VAL A 21 2.00 3.85 8.60
C VAL A 21 2.73 3.16 7.46
N SER A 22 2.56 3.69 6.25
CA SER A 22 3.32 3.28 5.08
C SER A 22 3.70 4.49 4.26
N TRP A 23 4.91 4.45 3.72
CA TRP A 23 5.44 5.42 2.78
C TRP A 23 5.21 4.95 1.34
N TYR A 24 5.04 5.92 0.45
CA TYR A 24 5.16 5.70 -0.98
C TYR A 24 5.75 6.96 -1.59
N ASP A 25 6.55 6.77 -2.64
CA ASP A 25 6.96 7.87 -3.50
C ASP A 25 5.79 8.20 -4.42
N ASN A 26 5.27 9.42 -4.33
CA ASN A 26 4.08 9.83 -5.07
C ASN A 26 4.29 9.83 -6.59
N GLU A 27 5.52 9.88 -7.09
CA GLU A 27 5.84 9.80 -8.51
C GLU A 27 6.20 8.37 -8.89
N MET A 28 7.31 7.84 -8.36
CA MET A 28 7.87 6.58 -8.84
C MET A 28 7.05 5.37 -8.38
N SER A 29 6.51 5.38 -7.15
CA SER A 29 5.68 4.26 -6.68
C SER A 29 4.37 4.20 -7.45
N TYR A 30 3.78 5.36 -7.75
CA TYR A 30 2.55 5.45 -8.54
C TYR A 30 2.77 4.96 -9.98
N VAL A 31 3.77 5.51 -10.68
CA VAL A 31 4.06 5.14 -12.07
C VAL A 31 4.42 3.66 -12.19
N SER A 32 5.19 3.12 -11.25
CA SER A 32 5.51 1.68 -11.25
C SER A 32 4.25 0.81 -11.13
N GLN A 33 3.28 1.19 -10.29
CA GLN A 33 2.02 0.46 -10.16
C GLN A 33 1.15 0.60 -11.41
N LEU A 34 1.13 1.77 -12.04
CA LEU A 34 0.43 1.99 -13.31
C LEU A 34 1.00 1.08 -14.41
N VAL A 35 2.32 1.04 -14.59
CA VAL A 35 2.97 0.21 -15.62
C VAL A 35 2.67 -1.26 -15.42
N ARG A 36 2.75 -1.79 -14.18
CA ARG A 36 2.38 -3.18 -13.88
C ARG A 36 0.93 -3.49 -14.24
N THR A 37 0.03 -2.56 -13.93
CA THR A 37 -1.41 -2.69 -14.21
C THR A 37 -1.67 -2.73 -15.72
N VAL A 38 -1.09 -1.79 -16.47
CA VAL A 38 -1.22 -1.73 -17.93
C VAL A 38 -0.61 -2.97 -18.59
N HIS A 39 0.55 -3.42 -18.14
CA HIS A 39 1.19 -4.63 -18.66
C HIS A 39 0.31 -5.87 -18.44
N HIS A 40 -0.27 -6.03 -17.23
CA HIS A 40 -1.21 -7.10 -16.96
C HIS A 40 -2.44 -7.02 -17.87
N PHE A 41 -3.02 -5.82 -18.03
CA PHE A 41 -4.19 -5.60 -18.87
C PHE A 41 -3.92 -5.89 -20.36
N ALA A 42 -2.76 -5.50 -20.88
CA ALA A 42 -2.35 -5.81 -22.25
C ALA A 42 -2.28 -7.33 -22.49
N GLY A 43 -1.80 -8.11 -21.52
CA GLY A 43 -1.79 -9.57 -21.59
C GLY A 43 -3.19 -10.20 -21.63
N LEU A 44 -4.23 -9.51 -21.15
CA LEU A 44 -5.62 -9.98 -21.23
C LEU A 44 -6.28 -9.69 -22.58
N ILE A 45 -5.84 -8.63 -23.28
CA ILE A 45 -6.36 -8.21 -24.59
C ILE A 45 -5.72 -9.00 -25.73
N SER A 46 -4.46 -9.39 -25.60
CA SER A 46 -3.68 -10.03 -26.67
C SER A 46 -4.05 -11.51 -26.92
N LYS A 47 -5.33 -11.88 -26.77
CA LYS A 47 -5.86 -13.22 -27.10
C LYS A 47 -6.20 -13.36 -28.58
#